data_AF-A0A1D2VP18-F1
#
_entry.id   AF-A0A1D2VP18-F1
#
_cell.length_a   1.000
_cell.length_b   1.000
_cell.length_c   1.000
_cell.angle_alpha   90.00
_cell.angle_beta   90.00
_cell.angle_gamma   90.00
#
_symmetry.space_group_name_H-M   'P 1'
#
loop_
_entity.id
_entity.type
_entity.pdbx_description
1 polymer ?
#
loop_
_entity_poly.entity_id
_entity_poly.type
_entity_poly.pdbx_seq_one_letter_code
_entity_poly.pdbx_strand_id
1 'polypeptide(L)'
;MAGHNDGHHLLHKDAAFERFYKYRENYGQIFRMTKGAAKTNLIWMGLFPAALIYIGAKTDGWSDYVPASRRTAPIFKEYVPKDF
;
A
#
# COMPACT_ATOMS: atom_id res chain seq x y z
N MET A 1 -36.53 17.11 -2.55
CA MET A 1 -35.85 16.15 -3.44
C MET A 1 -36.92 15.51 -4.32
N ALA A 2 -37.38 16.22 -5.35
CA ALA A 2 -38.36 15.69 -6.30
C ALA A 2 -37.58 15.02 -7.43
N GLY A 3 -37.20 13.76 -7.22
CA GLY A 3 -36.49 12.96 -8.21
C GLY A 3 -37.47 12.46 -9.25
N HIS A 4 -37.50 13.14 -10.39
CA HIS A 4 -38.06 12.64 -11.65
C HIS A 4 -37.20 11.45 -12.11
N ASN A 5 -37.32 10.28 -11.46
CA ASN A 5 -36.66 9.02 -11.81
C ASN A 5 -37.16 7.88 -10.91
N ASP A 6 -38.48 7.66 -10.87
CA ASP A 6 -39.02 6.32 -10.60
C ASP A 6 -38.79 5.41 -11.83
N GLY A 7 -37.57 5.47 -12.39
CA GLY A 7 -37.16 4.67 -13.52
C GLY A 7 -37.24 3.19 -13.17
N HIS A 8 -37.51 2.36 -14.17
CA HIS A 8 -37.47 0.90 -14.03
C HIS A 8 -36.24 0.50 -13.21
N HIS A 9 -36.45 -0.31 -12.18
CA HIS A 9 -35.45 -0.65 -11.18
C HIS A 9 -34.37 -1.50 -11.87
N LEU A 10 -33.36 -0.85 -12.45
CA LEU A 10 -32.27 -1.48 -13.19
C LEU A 10 -31.44 -2.40 -12.29
N LEU A 11 -31.44 -2.11 -10.98
CA LEU A 11 -30.78 -2.88 -9.94
C LEU A 11 -31.83 -3.70 -9.18
N HIS A 12 -31.76 -5.02 -9.36
CA HIS A 12 -32.47 -5.94 -8.49
C HIS A 12 -31.73 -6.01 -7.16
N LYS A 13 -32.41 -5.67 -6.08
CA LYS A 13 -31.85 -5.75 -4.74
C LYS A 13 -31.61 -7.22 -4.39
N ASP A 14 -30.36 -7.53 -4.11
CA ASP A 14 -29.97 -8.81 -3.53
C ASP A 14 -29.72 -8.62 -2.03
N ALA A 15 -30.55 -9.25 -1.21
CA ALA A 15 -30.46 -9.18 0.24
C ALA A 15 -29.16 -9.79 0.80
N ALA A 16 -28.50 -10.71 0.10
CA ALA A 16 -27.19 -11.21 0.50
C ALA A 16 -26.11 -10.15 0.26
N PHE A 17 -26.18 -9.46 -0.88
CA PHE A 17 -25.23 -8.42 -1.27
C PHE A 17 -25.34 -7.20 -0.34
N GLU A 18 -26.56 -6.77 -0.03
CA GLU A 18 -26.80 -5.68 0.93
C GLU A 18 -26.27 -6.02 2.33
N ARG A 19 -26.44 -7.26 2.80
CA ARG A 19 -25.90 -7.71 4.10
C ARG A 19 -24.38 -7.72 4.12
N PHE A 20 -23.74 -8.18 3.05
CA PHE A 20 -22.29 -8.16 2.92
C PHE A 20 -21.73 -6.73 2.99
N TYR A 21 -22.30 -5.80 2.22
CA TYR A 21 -21.85 -4.40 2.26
C TYR A 21 -22.10 -3.76 3.61
N LYS A 22 -23.27 -4.00 4.20
CA LYS A 22 -23.56 -3.50 5.55
C LYS A 22 -22.54 -4.03 6.57
N TYR A 23 -22.12 -5.28 6.48
CA TYR A 23 -21.08 -5.82 7.34
C TYR A 23 -19.71 -5.19 7.04
N ARG A 24 -19.33 -5.10 5.76
CA ARG A 24 -18.03 -4.56 5.33
C ARG A 24 -17.85 -3.10 5.72
N GLU A 25 -18.88 -2.28 5.51
CA GLU A 25 -18.85 -0.85 5.86
C GLU A 25 -18.77 -0.62 7.37
N ASN A 26 -19.43 -1.49 8.15
CA ASN A 26 -19.42 -1.41 9.61
C ASN A 26 -18.31 -2.25 10.26
N TYR A 27 -17.37 -2.80 9.50
CA TYR A 27 -16.33 -3.69 10.01
C TYR A 27 -15.51 -3.03 11.12
N GLY A 28 -15.24 -1.73 11.00
CA GLY A 28 -14.51 -0.97 12.03
C GLY A 28 -15.22 -0.89 13.38
N GLN A 29 -16.56 -0.84 13.40
CA GLN A 29 -17.35 -0.79 14.64
C GLN A 29 -17.41 -2.16 15.35
N ILE A 30 -17.29 -3.25 14.58
CA ILE A 30 -17.42 -4.62 15.06
C ILE A 30 -16.04 -5.25 15.33
N PHE A 31 -14.97 -4.60 14.88
CA PHE A 31 -13.61 -5.11 15.00
C PHE A 31 -13.21 -5.37 16.45
N ARG A 32 -12.55 -6.52 16.68
CA ARG A 32 -11.95 -6.89 17.98
C ARG A 32 -10.51 -7.30 17.78
N MET A 33 -9.64 -6.83 18.67
CA MET A 33 -8.22 -7.18 18.66
C MET A 33 -8.04 -8.64 19.11
N THR A 34 -8.02 -9.56 18.16
CA THR A 34 -7.70 -10.98 18.39
C THR A 34 -6.20 -11.23 18.23
N LYS A 35 -5.70 -12.42 18.62
CA LYS A 35 -4.29 -12.79 18.43
C LYS A 35 -3.86 -12.71 16.95
N GLY A 36 -4.74 -13.12 16.03
CA GLY A 36 -4.50 -13.02 14.59
C GLY A 36 -4.40 -11.57 14.13
N ALA A 37 -5.35 -10.72 14.53
CA ALA A 37 -5.36 -9.30 14.20
C ALA A 37 -4.13 -8.57 14.79
N ALA A 38 -3.75 -8.90 16.03
CA ALA A 38 -2.58 -8.33 16.69
C ALA A 38 -1.28 -8.67 15.95
N LYS A 39 -1.11 -9.92 15.48
CA LYS A 39 0.04 -10.33 14.67
C LYS A 39 0.10 -9.54 13.37
N THR A 40 -1.02 -9.43 12.66
CA THR A 40 -1.11 -8.68 11.40
C THR A 40 -0.80 -7.19 11.63
N ASN A 41 -1.35 -6.60 12.70
CA ASN A 41 -1.10 -5.22 13.07
C ASN A 41 0.39 -4.96 13.37
N LEU A 42 1.05 -5.85 14.13
CA LEU A 42 2.46 -5.74 14.46
C LEU A 42 3.36 -5.82 13.21
N ILE A 43 3.03 -6.71 12.27
CA ILE A 43 3.77 -6.84 11.02
C ILE A 43 3.62 -5.56 10.19
N TRP A 44 2.39 -5.12 9.94
CA TRP A 44 2.13 -4.04 9.00
C TRP A 44 2.40 -2.64 9.55
N MET A 45 2.10 -2.38 10.82
CA MET A 45 2.35 -1.07 11.41
C MET A 45 3.69 -0.96 12.14
N GLY A 46 4.34 -2.08 12.48
CA GLY A 46 5.63 -2.07 13.16
C GLY A 46 6.77 -2.53 12.26
N LEU A 47 6.75 -3.82 11.92
CA LEU A 47 7.88 -4.50 11.31
C LEU A 47 8.17 -4.00 9.89
N PHE A 48 7.12 -3.81 9.09
CA PHE A 48 7.22 -3.35 7.72
C PHE A 48 7.79 -1.91 7.60
N PRO A 49 7.21 -0.88 8.26
CA PRO A 49 7.78 0.46 8.20
C PRO A 49 9.19 0.54 8.80
N ALA A 50 9.47 -0.20 9.89
CA ALA A 50 10.83 -0.23 10.45
C ALA A 50 11.85 -0.81 9.45
N ALA A 51 11.49 -1.89 8.75
CA ALA A 51 12.34 -2.47 7.71
C ALA A 51 12.57 -1.50 6.55
N LEU A 52 11.53 -0.81 6.09
CA LEU A 52 11.64 0.20 5.04
C LEU A 52 12.55 1.37 5.44
N ILE A 53 12.40 1.88 6.67
CA ILE A 53 13.26 2.95 7.20
C ILE A 53 14.71 2.48 7.26
N TYR A 54 14.96 1.27 7.77
CA TYR A 54 16.31 0.72 7.87
C TYR A 54 16.97 0.58 6.49
N ILE A 55 16.26 0.01 5.52
CA ILE A 55 16.76 -0.14 4.15
C ILE A 55 17.02 1.24 3.55
N GLY A 56 16.05 2.14 3.64
CA GLY A 56 16.15 3.51 3.12
C GLY A 56 17.38 4.22 3.67
N ALA A 57 17.56 4.25 4.99
CA ALA A 57 18.71 4.88 5.64
C ALA A 57 20.05 4.22 5.26
N LYS A 58 20.08 2.90 5.09
CA LYS A 58 21.29 2.20 4.66
C LYS A 58 21.67 2.49 3.20
N THR A 59 20.66 2.60 2.34
CA THR A 59 20.83 2.88 0.90
C THR A 59 20.91 4.37 0.58
N ASP A 60 20.68 5.23 1.57
CA ASP A 60 20.74 6.68 1.39
C ASP A 60 22.17 7.08 0.99
N GLY A 61 22.30 7.76 -0.16
CA GLY A 61 23.60 8.12 -0.74
C GLY A 61 24.41 6.96 -1.35
N TRP A 62 23.84 5.76 -1.52
CA TRP A 62 24.48 4.65 -2.27
C TRP A 62 24.53 4.87 -3.77
N SER A 63 23.59 5.64 -4.31
CA SER A 63 23.57 6.02 -5.71
C SER A 63 23.37 7.52 -5.83
N ASP A 64 24.30 8.20 -6.51
CA ASP A 64 24.12 9.58 -6.94
C ASP A 64 23.11 9.57 -8.11
N TYR A 65 21.82 9.46 -7.77
CA TYR A 65 20.75 9.59 -8.73
C TYR A 65 20.56 11.07 -9.06
N VAL A 66 21.52 11.63 -9.80
CA VAL A 66 21.38 12.91 -10.49
C VAL A 66 20.45 12.68 -11.68
N PRO A 67 19.33 13.42 -11.82
CA PRO A 67 18.41 13.24 -12.93
C PRO A 67 19.10 13.63 -14.24
N ALA A 68 19.43 12.60 -15.03
CA ALA A 68 19.59 12.62 -16.49
C ALA A 68 20.35 13.80 -17.13
N SER A 69 21.46 14.27 -16.56
CA SER A 69 22.53 14.86 -17.37
C SER A 69 23.48 13.73 -17.78
N ARG A 70 23.86 13.67 -19.07
CA ARG A 70 24.65 12.56 -19.66
C ARG A 70 25.78 12.13 -18.71
N ARG A 71 25.68 10.91 -18.17
CA ARG A 71 26.62 10.37 -17.18
C ARG A 71 28.02 10.24 -17.78
N THR A 72 28.98 10.99 -17.25
CA THR A 72 30.42 10.82 -17.49
C THR A 72 31.10 9.96 -16.42
N ALA A 73 30.37 9.52 -15.39
CA ALA A 73 30.89 8.77 -14.24
C ALA A 73 29.96 7.60 -13.83
N PRO A 74 30.51 6.53 -13.24
CA PRO A 74 29.75 5.34 -12.81
C PRO A 74 28.83 5.64 -11.62
N ILE A 75 27.75 4.85 -11.53
CA ILE A 75 26.62 5.03 -10.60
C ILE A 75 26.98 4.62 -9.17
N PHE A 76 27.92 3.70 -9.03
CA PHE A 76 28.35 3.13 -7.75
C PHE A 76 29.73 3.67 -7.38
N LYS A 77 29.91 4.01 -6.10
CA LYS A 77 31.17 4.53 -5.56
C LYS A 77 32.32 3.52 -5.61
N GLU A 78 31.99 2.23 -5.63
CA GLU A 78 32.94 1.13 -5.78
C GLU A 78 32.79 0.53 -7.19
N TYR A 79 33.41 1.17 -8.18
CA TYR A 79 33.46 0.67 -9.55
C TYR A 79 34.75 -0.12 -9.74
N VAL A 80 34.64 -1.45 -9.88
CA VAL A 80 35.75 -2.31 -10.30
C VAL A 80 35.70 -2.43 -11.82
N PRO A 81 36.66 -1.88 -12.58
CA PRO A 81 36.72 -2.06 -14.03
C PRO A 81 36.87 -3.56 -14.34
N LYS A 82 36.08 -4.08 -15.27
CA LYS A 82 36.40 -5.35 -15.91
C LYS A 82 37.35 -5.05 -17.06
N ASP A 83 38.61 -5.42 -16.89
CA ASP A 83 39.59 -5.43 -17.98
C ASP A 83 39.11 -6.45 -19.02
N PHE A 84 38.90 -5.99 -20.26
CA PHE A 84 38.68 -6.81 -21.45
C PHE A 84 39.93 -6.78 -22.32
#